data_AF-A0A936XFH0-F1
#
_entry.id   AF-A0A936XFH0-F1
#
_cell.length_a   1.000
_cell.length_b   1.000
_cell.length_c   1.000
_cell.angle_alpha   90.00
_cell.angle_beta   90.00
_cell.angle_gamma   90.00
#
_symmetry.space_group_name_H-M   'P 1'
#
loop_
_entity.id
_entity.type
_entity.pdbx_description
1 polymer ?
#
loop_
_entity_poly.entity_id
_entity_poly.type
_entity_poly.pdbx_seq_one_letter_code
_entity_poly.pdbx_strand_id
1 'polypeptide(L)'
;MKKCSLMLLTVFACTMIRAQAPQSWTSAEMYQAIRKLNVLGSVLYVAAHPDDENTRLIAYFSKDRLYRTGYLSMTRGDGGQNLIGNDQGIDLGLIRTQELLSARRIDGGEQFFTRAFDFGFSKNPEETFTKWDKEKILSDVVWVIRKFQPDVIVTRFPTTGEGGHGHHTASAILANEAFTAAADPNRFPEQLKYVKPWQAKRICWNTFNFGSVNTQANDQFHFDVGGYNPLLGKSYGEIAATSRSQHKSQGFGVPASRGEAIEYFKTTGGTAPAEDLLDGIDQTWSRVPGAENVAQQVNAVSAGFDFMHPEKSVKALVELYKLIAALPEGYWRTKKLAETQTLIEQCSGLFMDATTSEVSVAQTDSAKIIFVFNNRLGTNTMLKHLSVDGFDSSFTQLLGKNKNLVFDKKIYVPASRPITEPYWLEEKMETGYYNVLNLQKIGQPDVDPSFEIKITLNIEGYDFVFRKPVKYKFTDPVKGELYEPFVVLPAYTLRISPDIIIGTDKFHVDKTFTSNKAGNAVSAGYAVKNEMRLTDTILLGKNEIRTAIENSGIEFPPAA
;
A
#
# COMPACT_ATOMS: atom_id res chain seq x y z
N MET A 1 -16.08 3.50 61.76
CA MET A 1 -16.12 2.25 60.97
C MET A 1 -15.62 2.54 59.56
N LYS A 2 -14.48 1.93 59.24
CA LYS A 2 -13.77 1.67 57.97
C LYS A 2 -13.99 2.61 56.75
N LYS A 3 -12.92 3.37 56.47
CA LYS A 3 -12.51 3.85 55.15
C LYS A 3 -12.27 2.65 54.22
N CYS A 4 -12.88 2.63 53.04
CA CYS A 4 -12.46 1.76 51.93
C CYS A 4 -12.06 2.65 50.75
N SER A 5 -10.74 2.77 50.55
CA SER A 5 -10.15 3.28 49.32
C SER A 5 -10.38 2.26 48.21
N LEU A 6 -11.12 2.63 47.16
CA LEU A 6 -11.13 1.85 45.92
C LEU A 6 -10.09 2.47 44.98
N MET A 7 -8.93 1.84 44.94
CA MET A 7 -7.81 2.16 44.08
C MET A 7 -8.18 1.74 42.65
N LEU A 8 -8.46 2.72 41.79
CA LEU A 8 -8.73 2.48 40.36
C LEU A 8 -7.39 2.11 39.69
N LEU A 9 -7.19 0.82 39.45
CA LEU A 9 -6.08 0.32 38.65
C LEU A 9 -6.35 0.70 37.18
N THR A 10 -5.76 1.81 36.73
CA THR A 10 -5.79 2.21 35.32
C THR A 10 -4.80 1.30 34.57
N VAL A 11 -5.30 0.20 34.01
CA VAL A 11 -4.56 -0.58 33.03
C VAL A 11 -4.53 0.24 31.74
N PHE A 12 -3.44 0.98 31.53
CA PHE A 12 -3.11 1.54 30.23
C PHE A 12 -2.83 0.36 29.28
N ALA A 13 -3.84 -0.04 28.51
CA ALA A 13 -3.64 -0.89 27.35
C ALA A 13 -2.85 -0.10 26.31
N CYS A 14 -1.53 -0.33 26.25
CA CYS A 14 -0.66 0.20 25.22
C CYS A 14 -1.06 -0.37 23.86
N THR A 15 -1.83 0.37 23.08
CA THR A 15 -2.01 0.08 21.65
C THR A 15 -0.77 0.52 20.89
N MET A 16 0.04 -0.46 20.48
CA MET A 16 1.18 -0.29 19.59
C MET A 16 0.70 0.05 18.17
N ILE A 17 0.56 1.34 17.86
CA ILE A 17 0.49 1.85 16.49
C ILE A 17 1.93 2.06 16.01
N ARG A 18 2.34 1.36 14.94
CA ARG A 18 3.65 1.55 14.29
C ARG A 18 3.49 2.54 13.14
N ALA A 19 3.72 3.81 13.45
CA ALA A 19 3.95 4.86 12.48
C ALA A 19 5.40 4.76 11.96
N GLN A 20 5.64 4.98 10.67
CA GLN A 20 6.80 4.39 9.97
C GLN A 20 7.91 5.37 9.59
N ALA A 21 9.03 5.24 10.31
CA ALA A 21 10.31 5.76 9.90
C ALA A 21 10.75 5.23 8.52
N PRO A 22 11.58 5.98 7.77
CA PRO A 22 12.17 5.52 6.53
C PRO A 22 12.80 4.13 6.70
N GLN A 23 12.47 3.19 5.82
CA GLN A 23 12.98 1.82 5.90
C GLN A 23 14.51 1.83 5.76
N SER A 24 15.19 1.27 6.75
CA SER A 24 16.63 1.01 6.71
C SER A 24 16.84 -0.50 6.66
N TRP A 25 17.57 -0.96 5.65
CA TRP A 25 17.90 -2.37 5.49
C TRP A 25 19.11 -2.74 6.33
N THR A 26 19.11 -3.97 6.83
CA THR A 26 20.29 -4.67 7.31
C THR A 26 21.18 -5.08 6.13
N SER A 27 22.47 -5.34 6.36
CA SER A 27 23.36 -5.84 5.31
C SER A 27 22.89 -7.19 4.72
N ALA A 28 22.20 -8.02 5.51
CA ALA A 28 21.59 -9.27 5.02
C ALA A 28 20.44 -9.01 4.02
N GLU A 29 19.57 -8.03 4.31
CA GLU A 29 18.50 -7.61 3.40
C GLU A 29 19.07 -6.98 2.12
N MET A 30 20.12 -6.15 2.23
CA MET A 30 20.83 -5.60 1.07
C MET A 30 21.42 -6.72 0.20
N TYR A 31 22.09 -7.70 0.80
CA TYR A 31 22.66 -8.84 0.09
C TYR A 31 21.57 -9.68 -0.61
N GLN A 32 20.46 -9.95 0.07
CA GLN A 32 19.33 -10.67 -0.52
C GLN A 32 18.70 -9.88 -1.68
N ALA A 33 18.59 -8.56 -1.56
CA ALA A 33 18.10 -7.70 -2.64
C ALA A 33 19.06 -7.67 -3.84
N ILE A 34 20.39 -7.70 -3.63
CA ILE A 34 21.37 -7.88 -4.73
C ILE A 34 21.11 -9.19 -5.46
N ARG A 35 20.93 -10.30 -4.73
CA ARG A 35 20.61 -11.61 -5.35
C ARG A 35 19.29 -11.57 -6.12
N LYS A 36 18.28 -10.84 -5.62
CA LYS A 36 16.99 -10.65 -6.29
C LYS A 36 17.12 -9.98 -7.66
N LEU A 37 18.17 -9.19 -7.92
CA LEU A 37 18.36 -8.59 -9.24
C LEU A 37 18.51 -9.62 -10.37
N ASN A 38 18.92 -10.86 -10.06
CA ASN A 38 19.00 -11.96 -11.02
C ASN A 38 17.72 -12.80 -11.15
N VAL A 39 16.65 -12.45 -10.43
CA VAL A 39 15.38 -13.18 -10.45
C VAL A 39 14.30 -12.37 -11.15
N LEU A 40 13.81 -12.88 -12.27
CA LEU A 40 12.78 -12.29 -13.12
C LEU A 40 11.55 -13.21 -13.18
N GLY A 41 11.02 -13.57 -12.02
CA GLY A 41 9.75 -14.31 -11.89
C GLY A 41 8.71 -13.49 -11.10
N SER A 42 7.43 -13.67 -11.42
CA SER A 42 6.32 -13.00 -10.72
C SER A 42 5.14 -13.93 -10.41
N VAL A 43 4.53 -13.73 -9.24
CA VAL A 43 3.35 -14.50 -8.78
C VAL A 43 2.30 -13.53 -8.24
N LEU A 44 1.04 -13.69 -8.67
CA LEU A 44 -0.09 -12.94 -8.13
C LEU A 44 -1.01 -13.87 -7.33
N TYR A 45 -1.10 -13.66 -6.04
CA TYR A 45 -2.04 -14.34 -5.16
C TYR A 45 -3.37 -13.56 -5.12
N VAL A 46 -4.51 -14.23 -5.21
CA VAL A 46 -5.83 -13.61 -5.34
C VAL A 46 -6.79 -14.23 -4.32
N ALA A 47 -7.44 -13.37 -3.52
CA ALA A 47 -8.54 -13.76 -2.64
C ALA A 47 -9.51 -12.59 -2.42
N ALA A 48 -10.48 -12.76 -1.52
CA ALA A 48 -11.58 -11.82 -1.39
C ALA A 48 -11.27 -10.66 -0.44
N HIS A 49 -10.71 -10.97 0.73
CA HIS A 49 -10.54 -10.02 1.83
C HIS A 49 -9.09 -9.96 2.31
N PRO A 50 -8.65 -8.87 2.97
CA PRO A 50 -7.49 -8.94 3.85
C PRO A 50 -7.63 -10.13 4.80
N ASP A 51 -6.55 -10.84 5.13
CA ASP A 51 -6.48 -12.00 6.05
C ASP A 51 -6.73 -13.40 5.46
N ASP A 52 -7.36 -13.46 4.28
CA ASP A 52 -7.54 -14.68 3.49
C ASP A 52 -6.21 -15.25 2.97
N GLU A 53 -5.18 -14.41 2.86
CA GLU A 53 -3.95 -14.79 2.20
C GLU A 53 -3.17 -15.88 2.95
N ASN A 54 -2.55 -16.78 2.18
CA ASN A 54 -1.54 -17.67 2.73
C ASN A 54 -0.22 -16.90 2.91
N THR A 55 -0.08 -16.23 4.06
CA THR A 55 1.09 -15.41 4.41
C THR A 55 2.42 -16.17 4.32
N ARG A 56 2.43 -17.48 4.61
CA ARG A 56 3.63 -18.34 4.49
C ARG A 56 4.02 -18.55 3.03
N LEU A 57 3.05 -18.83 2.17
CA LEU A 57 3.31 -18.98 0.74
C LEU A 57 3.80 -17.67 0.12
N ILE A 58 3.22 -16.53 0.52
CA ILE A 58 3.70 -15.19 0.09
C ILE A 58 5.15 -14.99 0.53
N ALA A 59 5.46 -15.25 1.82
CA ALA A 59 6.82 -15.10 2.35
C ALA A 59 7.83 -16.03 1.65
N TYR A 60 7.44 -17.26 1.33
CA TYR A 60 8.28 -18.18 0.57
C TYR A 60 8.59 -17.62 -0.82
N PHE A 61 7.58 -17.19 -1.60
CA PHE A 61 7.85 -16.66 -2.94
C PHE A 61 8.71 -15.40 -2.92
N SER A 62 8.48 -14.48 -2.01
CA SER A 62 9.16 -13.17 -1.97
C SER A 62 10.54 -13.23 -1.30
N LYS A 63 10.75 -14.11 -0.30
CA LYS A 63 11.99 -14.18 0.49
C LYS A 63 12.86 -15.40 0.16
N ASP A 64 12.27 -16.54 -0.18
CA ASP A 64 13.05 -17.70 -0.63
C ASP A 64 13.40 -17.55 -2.11
N ARG A 65 12.34 -17.54 -2.92
CA ARG A 65 12.46 -17.56 -4.38
C ARG A 65 12.79 -16.19 -4.96
N LEU A 66 12.64 -15.13 -4.16
CA LEU A 66 12.89 -13.73 -4.53
C LEU A 66 12.02 -13.25 -5.70
N TYR A 67 10.89 -13.90 -5.93
CA TYR A 67 9.93 -13.49 -6.95
C TYR A 67 9.28 -12.16 -6.59
N ARG A 68 8.83 -11.46 -7.62
CA ARG A 68 7.89 -10.36 -7.44
C ARG A 68 6.53 -10.95 -7.07
N THR A 69 6.14 -10.86 -5.81
CA THR A 69 4.90 -11.47 -5.31
C THR A 69 3.88 -10.38 -5.01
N GLY A 70 2.69 -10.48 -5.62
CA GLY A 70 1.57 -9.59 -5.35
C GLY A 70 0.43 -10.32 -4.64
N TYR A 71 -0.33 -9.61 -3.82
CA TYR A 71 -1.61 -10.04 -3.28
C TYR A 71 -2.71 -9.09 -3.76
N LEU A 72 -3.69 -9.61 -4.49
CA LEU A 72 -4.91 -8.92 -4.84
C LEU A 72 -6.05 -9.39 -3.92
N SER A 73 -6.48 -8.48 -3.06
CA SER A 73 -7.73 -8.62 -2.32
C SER A 73 -8.85 -7.96 -3.12
N MET A 74 -10.00 -8.62 -3.27
CA MET A 74 -11.14 -7.99 -3.95
C MET A 74 -11.57 -6.73 -3.21
N THR A 75 -11.74 -6.82 -1.90
CA THR A 75 -12.22 -5.72 -1.05
C THR A 75 -11.15 -5.24 -0.07
N ARG A 76 -11.46 -4.19 0.69
CA ARG A 76 -10.64 -3.70 1.81
C ARG A 76 -11.05 -4.33 3.15
N GLY A 77 -11.96 -5.30 3.15
CA GLY A 77 -12.42 -5.99 4.35
C GLY A 77 -13.38 -5.18 5.22
N ASP A 78 -14.10 -4.24 4.62
CA ASP A 78 -15.00 -3.27 5.26
C ASP A 78 -16.13 -3.91 6.07
N GLY A 79 -16.59 -5.09 5.65
CA GLY A 79 -17.67 -5.87 6.28
C GLY A 79 -17.20 -6.84 7.35
N GLY A 80 -15.91 -6.79 7.72
CA GLY A 80 -15.30 -7.63 8.74
C GLY A 80 -15.70 -7.28 10.17
N GLN A 81 -15.13 -8.02 11.13
CA GLN A 81 -15.29 -7.74 12.55
C GLN A 81 -14.14 -6.85 13.06
N ASN A 82 -14.31 -6.14 14.17
CA ASN A 82 -13.22 -5.45 14.85
C ASN A 82 -13.19 -5.88 16.31
N LEU A 83 -12.20 -6.68 16.69
CA LEU A 83 -12.06 -7.24 18.04
C LEU A 83 -11.42 -6.27 19.04
N ILE A 84 -10.86 -5.15 18.56
CA ILE A 84 -10.10 -4.20 19.38
C ILE A 84 -10.68 -2.77 19.33
N GLY A 85 -11.80 -2.58 18.65
CA GLY A 85 -12.43 -1.28 18.44
C GLY A 85 -13.86 -1.41 17.93
N ASN A 86 -14.52 -0.27 17.73
CA ASN A 86 -15.91 -0.21 17.28
C ASN A 86 -16.04 0.17 15.80
N ASP A 87 -14.94 0.38 15.10
CA ASP A 87 -14.92 0.80 13.69
C ASP A 87 -15.53 -0.28 12.79
N GLN A 88 -16.37 0.13 11.85
CA GLN A 88 -17.09 -0.73 10.90
C GLN A 88 -17.16 -0.06 9.52
N GLY A 89 -17.42 -0.85 8.48
CA GLY A 89 -17.57 -0.33 7.12
C GLY A 89 -16.29 0.35 6.65
N ILE A 90 -16.44 1.56 6.09
CA ILE A 90 -15.33 2.32 5.49
C ILE A 90 -14.17 2.53 6.46
N ASP A 91 -14.46 2.85 7.73
CA ASP A 91 -13.42 3.09 8.75
C ASP A 91 -12.62 1.82 9.02
N LEU A 92 -13.30 0.67 9.10
CA LEU A 92 -12.63 -0.63 9.24
C LEU A 92 -11.82 -0.99 8.00
N GLY A 93 -12.34 -0.70 6.80
CA GLY A 93 -11.61 -0.89 5.55
C GLY A 93 -10.29 -0.10 5.51
N LEU A 94 -10.28 1.14 6.02
CA LEU A 94 -9.06 1.94 6.15
C LEU A 94 -8.06 1.30 7.13
N ILE A 95 -8.53 0.82 8.29
CA ILE A 95 -7.70 0.12 9.26
C ILE A 95 -7.08 -1.14 8.63
N ARG A 96 -7.91 -2.01 8.05
CA ARG A 96 -7.48 -3.28 7.46
C ARG A 96 -6.56 -3.09 6.25
N THR A 97 -6.73 -2.00 5.50
CA THR A 97 -5.78 -1.59 4.46
C THR A 97 -4.38 -1.37 5.05
N GLN A 98 -4.26 -0.62 6.15
CA GLN A 98 -2.97 -0.35 6.79
C GLN A 98 -2.39 -1.57 7.52
N GLU A 99 -3.23 -2.46 8.05
CA GLU A 99 -2.84 -3.76 8.59
C GLU A 99 -2.22 -4.65 7.51
N LEU A 100 -2.87 -4.74 6.35
CA LEU A 100 -2.40 -5.53 5.22
C LEU A 100 -1.10 -4.96 4.64
N LEU A 101 -0.99 -3.64 4.50
CA LEU A 101 0.28 -2.97 4.14
C LEU A 101 1.38 -3.26 5.16
N SER A 102 1.03 -3.37 6.45
CA SER A 102 1.98 -3.75 7.52
C SER A 102 2.43 -5.20 7.39
N ALA A 103 1.51 -6.11 7.08
CA ALA A 103 1.80 -7.51 6.81
C ALA A 103 2.76 -7.65 5.61
N ARG A 104 2.46 -6.94 4.52
CA ARG A 104 3.27 -6.90 3.29
C ARG A 104 4.70 -6.39 3.49
N ARG A 105 4.93 -5.43 4.40
CA ARG A 105 6.29 -5.00 4.76
C ARG A 105 7.12 -6.11 5.41
N ILE A 106 6.48 -7.07 6.06
CA ILE A 106 7.14 -8.19 6.73
C ILE A 106 7.38 -9.34 5.75
N ASP A 107 6.31 -9.81 5.10
CA ASP A 107 6.40 -10.94 4.19
C ASP A 107 6.99 -10.57 2.82
N GLY A 108 7.03 -9.29 2.44
CA GLY A 108 7.64 -8.81 1.20
C GLY A 108 6.73 -8.87 -0.04
N GLY A 109 5.44 -9.18 0.11
CA GLY A 109 4.48 -9.07 -1.00
C GLY A 109 4.09 -7.62 -1.32
N GLU A 110 3.59 -7.37 -2.52
CA GLU A 110 2.94 -6.12 -2.93
C GLU A 110 1.42 -6.23 -2.73
N GLN A 111 0.75 -5.14 -2.33
CA GLN A 111 -0.69 -5.14 -2.13
C GLN A 111 -1.46 -4.50 -3.29
N PHE A 112 -2.58 -5.10 -3.69
CA PHE A 112 -3.55 -4.55 -4.62
C PHE A 112 -4.97 -4.69 -4.08
N PHE A 113 -5.85 -3.77 -4.46
CA PHE A 113 -7.29 -3.86 -4.23
C PHE A 113 -8.07 -3.57 -5.50
N THR A 114 -9.22 -4.22 -5.68
CA THR A 114 -10.23 -3.73 -6.63
C THR A 114 -11.03 -2.59 -6.01
N ARG A 115 -12.06 -2.12 -6.73
CA ARG A 115 -13.04 -1.18 -6.19
C ARG A 115 -14.20 -1.86 -5.43
N ALA A 116 -14.23 -3.19 -5.33
CA ALA A 116 -15.30 -3.89 -4.63
C ALA A 116 -15.38 -3.47 -3.15
N PHE A 117 -16.60 -3.27 -2.67
CA PHE A 117 -16.90 -2.99 -1.27
C PHE A 117 -17.32 -4.29 -0.58
N ASP A 118 -16.79 -4.53 0.61
CA ASP A 118 -17.22 -5.64 1.44
C ASP A 118 -18.51 -5.27 2.19
N PHE A 119 -19.64 -5.75 1.68
CA PHE A 119 -20.96 -5.51 2.27
C PHE A 119 -21.32 -6.53 3.37
N GLY A 120 -20.34 -7.31 3.85
CA GLY A 120 -20.53 -8.36 4.85
C GLY A 120 -20.88 -9.72 4.25
N PHE A 121 -21.35 -10.64 5.10
CA PHE A 121 -21.53 -12.04 4.72
C PHE A 121 -22.49 -12.21 3.54
N SER A 122 -22.01 -12.91 2.50
CA SER A 122 -22.80 -13.35 1.34
C SER A 122 -22.85 -14.86 1.30
N LYS A 123 -24.01 -15.42 0.94
CA LYS A 123 -24.23 -16.88 0.90
C LYS A 123 -23.74 -17.53 -0.39
N ASN A 124 -23.72 -16.80 -1.50
CA ASN A 124 -23.40 -17.34 -2.82
C ASN A 124 -22.81 -16.26 -3.74
N PRO A 125 -22.06 -16.65 -4.80
CA PRO A 125 -21.46 -15.68 -5.70
C PRO A 125 -22.49 -14.87 -6.52
N GLU A 126 -23.70 -15.37 -6.76
CA GLU A 126 -24.74 -14.65 -7.51
C GLU A 126 -25.21 -13.38 -6.77
N GLU A 127 -25.42 -13.48 -5.46
CA GLU A 127 -25.70 -12.31 -4.61
C GLU A 127 -24.53 -11.32 -4.66
N THR A 128 -23.31 -11.85 -4.56
CA THR A 128 -22.09 -11.03 -4.62
C THR A 128 -22.01 -10.25 -5.91
N PHE A 129 -22.20 -10.92 -7.06
CA PHE A 129 -22.15 -10.29 -8.37
C PHE A 129 -23.27 -9.29 -8.64
N THR A 130 -24.43 -9.47 -8.00
CA THR A 130 -25.52 -8.49 -8.06
C THR A 130 -25.11 -7.16 -7.42
N LYS A 131 -24.37 -7.21 -6.30
CA LYS A 131 -23.92 -6.01 -5.59
C LYS A 131 -22.62 -5.42 -6.16
N TRP A 132 -21.65 -6.26 -6.45
CA TRP A 132 -20.33 -5.86 -6.94
C TRP A 132 -20.34 -5.33 -8.37
N ASP A 133 -21.36 -5.66 -9.17
CA ASP A 133 -21.33 -5.51 -10.63
C ASP A 133 -20.17 -6.33 -11.21
N LYS A 134 -20.48 -7.58 -11.59
CA LYS A 134 -19.48 -8.58 -12.00
C LYS A 134 -18.50 -8.06 -13.05
N GLU A 135 -18.99 -7.44 -14.13
CA GLU A 135 -18.13 -6.99 -15.22
C GLU A 135 -17.22 -5.84 -14.79
N LYS A 136 -17.69 -4.99 -13.87
CA LYS A 136 -16.88 -3.90 -13.32
C LYS A 136 -15.72 -4.41 -12.47
N ILE A 137 -15.97 -5.36 -11.56
CA ILE A 137 -14.88 -5.93 -10.75
C ILE A 137 -13.99 -6.85 -11.60
N LEU A 138 -14.54 -7.56 -12.58
CA LEU A 138 -13.75 -8.34 -13.54
C LEU A 138 -12.76 -7.44 -14.29
N SER A 139 -13.18 -6.25 -14.74
CA SER A 139 -12.32 -5.25 -15.36
C SER A 139 -11.14 -4.87 -14.46
N ASP A 140 -11.37 -4.69 -13.15
CA ASP A 140 -10.33 -4.36 -12.19
C ASP A 140 -9.31 -5.51 -12.01
N VAL A 141 -9.77 -6.75 -11.95
CA VAL A 141 -8.88 -7.92 -11.86
C VAL A 141 -8.03 -8.04 -13.14
N VAL A 142 -8.64 -7.86 -14.31
CA VAL A 142 -7.93 -7.84 -15.60
C VAL A 142 -6.90 -6.72 -15.65
N TRP A 143 -7.26 -5.52 -15.17
CA TRP A 143 -6.36 -4.38 -15.08
C TRP A 143 -5.13 -4.69 -14.23
N VAL A 144 -5.33 -5.27 -13.04
CA VAL A 144 -4.23 -5.67 -12.15
C VAL A 144 -3.35 -6.73 -12.80
N ILE A 145 -3.91 -7.75 -13.46
CA ILE A 145 -3.13 -8.77 -14.17
C ILE A 145 -2.27 -8.14 -15.28
N ARG A 146 -2.84 -7.26 -16.11
CA ARG A 146 -2.12 -6.61 -17.22
C ARG A 146 -1.03 -5.63 -16.73
N LYS A 147 -1.27 -4.95 -15.61
CA LYS A 147 -0.31 -4.02 -14.98
C LYS A 147 0.79 -4.75 -14.21
N PHE A 148 0.45 -5.82 -13.51
CA PHE A 148 1.38 -6.60 -12.68
C PHE A 148 2.20 -7.61 -13.50
N GLN A 149 1.62 -8.14 -14.58
CA GLN A 149 2.22 -9.17 -15.45
C GLN A 149 2.70 -10.39 -14.65
N PRO A 150 1.81 -11.12 -13.94
CA PRO A 150 2.18 -12.33 -13.22
C PRO A 150 2.53 -13.47 -14.18
N ASP A 151 3.64 -14.16 -13.95
CA ASP A 151 3.93 -15.40 -14.67
C ASP A 151 2.96 -16.52 -14.20
N VAL A 152 2.58 -16.53 -12.92
CA VAL A 152 1.63 -17.47 -12.30
C VAL A 152 0.59 -16.74 -11.45
N ILE A 153 -0.67 -17.18 -11.52
CA ILE A 153 -1.74 -16.71 -10.62
C ILE A 153 -2.12 -17.83 -9.65
N VAL A 154 -2.29 -17.48 -8.37
CA VAL A 154 -2.74 -18.41 -7.32
C VAL A 154 -4.04 -17.88 -6.71
N THR A 155 -5.09 -18.68 -6.66
CA THR A 155 -6.32 -18.34 -5.92
C THR A 155 -6.34 -19.00 -4.55
N ARG A 156 -6.94 -18.35 -3.54
CA ARG A 156 -7.12 -18.98 -2.22
C ARG A 156 -8.27 -19.99 -2.19
N PHE A 157 -9.34 -19.66 -2.89
CA PHE A 157 -10.62 -20.36 -2.79
C PHE A 157 -11.01 -21.04 -4.11
N PRO A 158 -11.91 -22.03 -4.04
CA PRO A 158 -12.47 -22.68 -5.22
C PRO A 158 -13.64 -21.90 -5.81
N THR A 159 -13.96 -22.19 -7.07
CA THR A 159 -15.13 -21.63 -7.78
C THR A 159 -16.44 -22.35 -7.43
N THR A 160 -16.40 -23.36 -6.56
CA THR A 160 -17.50 -24.31 -6.30
C THR A 160 -18.15 -24.18 -4.93
N GLY A 161 -17.68 -23.25 -4.08
CA GLY A 161 -18.37 -22.87 -2.84
C GLY A 161 -17.88 -23.49 -1.54
N GLU A 162 -16.91 -24.41 -1.58
CA GLU A 162 -16.35 -25.08 -0.39
C GLU A 162 -15.66 -24.10 0.58
N GLY A 163 -15.40 -22.87 0.13
CA GLY A 163 -14.91 -21.77 0.98
C GLY A 163 -15.98 -21.09 1.85
N GLY A 164 -17.25 -21.48 1.77
CA GLY A 164 -18.34 -21.12 2.68
C GLY A 164 -18.93 -19.71 2.58
N HIS A 165 -18.20 -18.75 1.99
CA HIS A 165 -18.65 -17.37 1.81
C HIS A 165 -18.72 -17.01 0.32
N GLY A 166 -19.83 -16.38 -0.11
CA GLY A 166 -20.06 -15.93 -1.49
C GLY A 166 -18.92 -15.09 -2.08
N HIS A 167 -18.30 -14.19 -1.30
CA HIS A 167 -17.14 -13.40 -1.75
C HIS A 167 -15.93 -14.28 -2.09
N HIS A 168 -15.69 -15.36 -1.32
CA HIS A 168 -14.59 -16.30 -1.57
C HIS A 168 -14.77 -16.95 -2.94
N THR A 169 -15.94 -17.50 -3.20
CA THR A 169 -16.28 -18.13 -4.48
C THR A 169 -16.25 -17.13 -5.63
N ALA A 170 -16.82 -15.94 -5.44
CA ALA A 170 -16.82 -14.87 -6.44
C ALA A 170 -15.40 -14.43 -6.81
N SER A 171 -14.50 -14.29 -5.83
CA SER A 171 -13.10 -13.91 -6.08
C SER A 171 -12.37 -14.95 -6.95
N ALA A 172 -12.62 -16.24 -6.71
CA ALA A 172 -12.04 -17.33 -7.48
C ALA A 172 -12.60 -17.39 -8.91
N ILE A 173 -13.91 -17.17 -9.09
CA ILE A 173 -14.55 -17.10 -10.40
C ILE A 173 -13.96 -15.94 -11.20
N LEU A 174 -13.89 -14.74 -10.61
CA LEU A 174 -13.33 -13.56 -11.27
C LEU A 174 -11.86 -13.75 -11.64
N ALA A 175 -11.05 -14.38 -10.78
CA ALA A 175 -9.65 -14.66 -11.09
C ALA A 175 -9.47 -15.60 -12.30
N ASN A 176 -10.30 -16.64 -12.41
CA ASN A 176 -10.25 -17.58 -13.54
C ASN A 176 -10.79 -16.95 -14.85
N GLU A 177 -11.84 -16.13 -14.77
CA GLU A 177 -12.31 -15.37 -15.93
C GLU A 177 -11.27 -14.34 -16.39
N ALA A 178 -10.66 -13.62 -15.43
CA ALA A 178 -9.65 -12.62 -15.70
C ALA A 178 -8.35 -13.21 -16.26
N PHE A 179 -7.98 -14.44 -15.88
CA PHE A 179 -6.85 -15.17 -16.47
C PHE A 179 -6.94 -15.25 -18.00
N THR A 180 -8.15 -15.51 -18.51
CA THR A 180 -8.40 -15.56 -19.96
C THR A 180 -8.59 -14.15 -20.53
N ALA A 181 -9.41 -13.31 -19.89
CA ALA A 181 -9.75 -11.97 -20.39
C ALA A 181 -8.54 -11.01 -20.44
N ALA A 182 -7.55 -11.19 -19.56
CA ALA A 182 -6.34 -10.36 -19.57
C ALA A 182 -5.51 -10.54 -20.85
N ALA A 183 -5.57 -11.72 -21.49
CA ALA A 183 -4.88 -12.02 -22.74
C ALA A 183 -5.67 -11.59 -23.99
N ASP A 184 -6.98 -11.37 -23.88
CA ASP A 184 -7.85 -10.99 -24.99
C ASP A 184 -7.86 -9.47 -25.21
N PRO A 185 -7.36 -8.94 -26.34
CA PRO A 185 -7.37 -7.51 -26.62
C PRO A 185 -8.79 -6.92 -26.79
N ASN A 186 -9.81 -7.74 -27.02
CA ASN A 186 -11.20 -7.30 -27.17
C ASN A 186 -11.94 -7.16 -25.83
N ARG A 187 -11.39 -7.72 -24.73
CA ARG A 187 -11.94 -7.54 -23.38
C ARG A 187 -11.30 -6.32 -22.73
N PHE A 188 -12.14 -5.38 -22.31
CA PHE A 188 -11.73 -4.11 -21.69
C PHE A 188 -10.68 -3.35 -22.53
N PRO A 189 -10.95 -3.07 -23.83
CA PRO A 189 -9.99 -2.46 -24.74
C PRO A 189 -9.56 -1.04 -24.31
N GLU A 190 -10.38 -0.34 -23.52
CA GLU A 190 -10.06 0.97 -22.95
C GLU A 190 -8.81 0.96 -22.06
N GLN A 191 -8.49 -0.19 -21.46
CA GLN A 191 -7.28 -0.37 -20.65
C GLN A 191 -6.00 -0.35 -21.49
N LEU A 192 -6.10 -0.75 -22.77
CA LEU A 192 -4.93 -0.94 -23.64
C LEU A 192 -4.24 0.37 -24.04
N LYS A 193 -4.82 1.51 -23.67
CA LYS A 193 -4.15 2.81 -23.68
C LYS A 193 -2.93 2.85 -22.75
N TYR A 194 -2.93 2.07 -21.66
CA TYR A 194 -1.91 2.13 -20.60
C TYR A 194 -1.15 0.82 -20.40
N VAL A 195 -1.77 -0.31 -20.74
CA VAL A 195 -1.21 -1.66 -20.53
C VAL A 195 -1.32 -2.49 -21.81
N LYS A 196 -0.65 -3.63 -21.85
CA LYS A 196 -0.75 -4.60 -22.96
C LYS A 196 -1.55 -5.83 -22.50
N PRO A 197 -2.15 -6.60 -23.42
CA PRO A 197 -2.67 -7.91 -23.07
C PRO A 197 -1.58 -8.76 -22.42
N TRP A 198 -1.96 -9.58 -21.45
CA TRP A 198 -1.03 -10.43 -20.70
C TRP A 198 -1.66 -11.79 -20.43
N GLN A 199 -0.94 -12.84 -20.81
CA GLN A 199 -1.30 -14.23 -20.53
C GLN A 199 -0.34 -14.79 -19.48
N ALA A 200 -0.84 -15.01 -18.26
CA ALA A 200 -0.10 -15.81 -17.28
C ALA A 200 0.04 -17.26 -17.79
N LYS A 201 1.12 -17.95 -17.44
CA LYS A 201 1.37 -19.33 -17.89
C LYS A 201 0.29 -20.30 -17.39
N ARG A 202 -0.15 -20.08 -16.15
CA ARG A 202 -1.13 -20.92 -15.44
C ARG A 202 -1.81 -20.16 -14.31
N ILE A 203 -2.96 -20.68 -13.93
CA ILE A 203 -3.68 -20.32 -12.70
C ILE A 203 -3.93 -21.59 -11.89
N CYS A 204 -3.64 -21.53 -10.60
CA CYS A 204 -3.76 -22.65 -9.67
C CYS A 204 -4.54 -22.23 -8.42
N TRP A 205 -5.39 -23.10 -7.92
CA TRP A 205 -6.02 -22.94 -6.61
C TRP A 205 -5.13 -23.54 -5.52
N ASN A 206 -4.70 -22.73 -4.54
CA ASN A 206 -4.03 -23.21 -3.32
C ASN A 206 -5.07 -23.82 -2.38
N THR A 207 -5.16 -25.16 -2.40
CA THR A 207 -6.14 -25.92 -1.61
C THR A 207 -5.81 -25.83 -0.12
N PHE A 208 -6.81 -26.11 0.71
CA PHE A 208 -6.74 -25.85 2.15
C PHE A 208 -7.33 -26.99 2.97
N ASN A 209 -6.87 -27.04 4.22
CA ASN A 209 -7.40 -27.90 5.26
C ASN A 209 -7.70 -27.03 6.49
N PHE A 210 -8.96 -26.64 6.65
CA PHE A 210 -9.43 -25.73 7.70
C PHE A 210 -10.69 -26.27 8.35
N GLY A 211 -10.69 -26.35 9.68
CA GLY A 211 -11.84 -26.82 10.44
C GLY A 211 -12.25 -28.24 10.01
N SER A 212 -13.49 -28.40 9.56
CA SER A 212 -14.05 -29.66 9.06
C SER A 212 -13.87 -29.87 7.54
N VAL A 213 -13.31 -28.91 6.82
CA VAL A 213 -13.17 -28.97 5.36
C VAL A 213 -11.72 -29.22 4.98
N ASN A 214 -11.47 -30.35 4.30
CA ASN A 214 -10.18 -30.69 3.72
C ASN A 214 -10.33 -30.87 2.20
N THR A 215 -9.62 -30.05 1.44
CA THR A 215 -9.60 -30.06 -0.03
C THR A 215 -8.25 -30.51 -0.61
N GLN A 216 -7.33 -30.92 0.26
CA GLN A 216 -5.98 -31.36 -0.11
C GLN A 216 -6.00 -32.86 -0.45
N ALA A 217 -5.30 -33.22 -1.51
CA ALA A 217 -5.14 -34.60 -1.96
C ALA A 217 -3.73 -34.80 -2.54
N ASN A 218 -3.17 -36.00 -2.36
CA ASN A 218 -1.78 -36.30 -2.74
C ASN A 218 -1.53 -36.29 -4.26
N ASP A 219 -2.59 -36.38 -5.07
CA ASP A 219 -2.54 -36.26 -6.53
C ASP A 219 -2.48 -34.79 -7.01
N GLN A 220 -2.65 -33.83 -6.10
CA GLN A 220 -2.42 -32.42 -6.37
C GLN A 220 -0.92 -32.11 -6.40
N PHE A 221 -0.52 -31.11 -7.18
CA PHE A 221 0.84 -30.59 -7.13
C PHE A 221 1.09 -30.00 -5.74
N HIS A 222 2.20 -30.37 -5.10
CA HIS A 222 2.50 -29.91 -3.74
C HIS A 222 4.01 -29.80 -3.52
N PHE A 223 4.40 -28.89 -2.63
CA PHE A 223 5.80 -28.69 -2.26
C PHE A 223 5.92 -28.03 -0.88
N ASP A 224 7.11 -28.12 -0.29
CA ASP A 224 7.42 -27.52 1.01
C ASP A 224 7.64 -26.00 0.91
N VAL A 225 6.99 -25.26 1.81
CA VAL A 225 7.20 -23.81 2.01
C VAL A 225 7.51 -23.45 3.46
N GLY A 226 7.88 -24.44 4.28
CA GLY A 226 8.23 -24.27 5.69
C GLY A 226 9.71 -23.90 5.94
N GLY A 227 10.54 -23.94 4.88
CA GLY A 227 12.00 -23.79 4.92
C GLY A 227 12.56 -22.60 5.73
N TYR A 228 13.87 -22.68 6.01
CA TYR A 228 14.61 -21.71 6.80
C TYR A 228 15.51 -20.83 5.93
N ASN A 229 15.40 -19.50 6.09
CA ASN A 229 16.27 -18.55 5.41
C ASN A 229 17.46 -18.17 6.32
N PRO A 230 18.70 -18.64 6.03
CA PRO A 230 19.85 -18.37 6.88
C PRO A 230 20.33 -16.92 6.86
N LEU A 231 20.03 -16.15 5.80
CA LEU A 231 20.38 -14.73 5.73
C LEU A 231 19.49 -13.91 6.68
N LEU A 232 18.21 -14.24 6.74
CA LEU A 232 17.25 -13.55 7.60
C LEU A 232 17.14 -14.14 9.01
N GLY A 233 17.73 -15.32 9.22
CA GLY A 233 17.72 -16.03 10.49
C GLY A 233 16.34 -16.58 10.88
N LYS A 234 15.42 -16.78 9.93
CA LYS A 234 14.01 -17.13 10.18
C LYS A 234 13.47 -18.16 9.19
N SER A 235 12.57 -19.03 9.66
CA SER A 235 11.70 -19.84 8.80
C SER A 235 10.58 -19.00 8.19
N TYR A 236 10.07 -19.44 7.03
CA TYR A 236 8.94 -18.76 6.38
C TYR A 236 7.67 -18.83 7.23
N GLY A 237 7.50 -19.86 8.05
CA GLY A 237 6.45 -19.93 9.09
C GLY A 237 6.58 -18.85 10.17
N GLU A 238 7.80 -18.45 10.55
CA GLU A 238 8.03 -17.39 11.54
C GLU A 238 7.76 -15.99 10.96
N ILE A 239 8.17 -15.78 9.69
CA ILE A 239 7.87 -14.56 8.94
C ILE A 239 6.36 -14.44 8.76
N ALA A 240 5.70 -15.53 8.35
CA ALA A 240 4.25 -15.62 8.18
C ALA A 240 3.49 -15.28 9.46
N ALA A 241 3.87 -15.87 10.59
CA ALA A 241 3.21 -15.57 11.86
C ALA A 241 3.32 -14.08 12.24
N THR A 242 4.48 -13.46 11.98
CA THR A 242 4.70 -12.03 12.26
C THR A 242 3.88 -11.14 11.32
N SER A 243 3.81 -11.52 10.03
CA SER A 243 2.99 -10.85 9.01
C SER A 243 1.50 -10.96 9.35
N ARG A 244 1.01 -12.18 9.61
CA ARG A 244 -0.38 -12.46 9.96
C ARG A 244 -0.84 -11.73 11.23
N SER A 245 0.06 -11.56 12.20
CA SER A 245 -0.20 -10.79 13.42
C SER A 245 -0.40 -9.28 13.21
N GLN A 246 -0.21 -8.77 11.98
CA GLN A 246 -0.57 -7.37 11.66
C GLN A 246 -2.06 -7.17 11.42
N HIS A 247 -2.82 -8.24 11.17
CA HIS A 247 -4.30 -8.25 11.14
C HIS A 247 -4.86 -8.14 12.56
N LYS A 248 -4.53 -7.04 13.24
CA LYS A 248 -4.78 -6.83 14.67
C LYS A 248 -6.26 -6.70 14.96
N SER A 249 -6.98 -5.96 14.12
CA SER A 249 -8.44 -5.78 14.19
C SER A 249 -9.18 -7.13 14.17
N GLN A 250 -8.63 -8.13 13.47
CA GLN A 250 -9.22 -9.46 13.35
C GLN A 250 -8.76 -10.43 14.45
N GLY A 251 -7.75 -10.06 15.25
CA GLY A 251 -7.15 -10.96 16.25
C GLY A 251 -6.42 -12.16 15.65
N PHE A 252 -5.85 -12.02 14.44
CA PHE A 252 -5.26 -13.12 13.66
C PHE A 252 -3.82 -13.51 14.07
N GLY A 253 -3.40 -13.12 15.28
CA GLY A 253 -2.11 -13.53 15.83
C GLY A 253 -2.02 -15.05 15.99
N VAL A 254 -0.92 -15.64 15.53
CA VAL A 254 -0.68 -17.09 15.61
C VAL A 254 0.73 -17.37 16.12
N PRO A 255 0.97 -18.52 16.78
CA PRO A 255 2.32 -18.95 17.12
C PRO A 255 3.20 -19.11 15.87
N ALA A 256 4.48 -18.77 16.01
CA ALA A 256 5.46 -18.99 14.95
C ALA A 256 5.74 -20.49 14.75
N SER A 257 5.63 -20.98 13.52
CA SER A 257 5.91 -22.37 13.15
C SER A 257 7.29 -22.54 12.51
N ARG A 258 7.88 -23.73 12.67
CA ARG A 258 9.20 -24.12 12.15
C ARG A 258 9.13 -25.54 11.60
N GLY A 259 9.96 -25.84 10.61
CA GLY A 259 10.00 -27.14 9.95
C GLY A 259 9.15 -27.19 8.69
N GLU A 260 9.04 -28.39 8.12
CA GLU A 260 8.30 -28.65 6.88
C GLU A 260 6.83 -28.21 7.00
N ALA A 261 6.34 -27.61 5.93
CA ALA A 261 4.96 -27.20 5.82
C ALA A 261 4.54 -27.23 4.33
N ILE A 262 3.94 -28.35 3.93
CA ILE A 262 3.53 -28.62 2.54
C ILE A 262 2.31 -27.78 2.15
N GLU A 263 2.34 -27.18 0.96
CA GLU A 263 1.20 -26.53 0.31
C GLU A 263 0.78 -27.29 -0.94
N TYR A 264 -0.52 -27.35 -1.19
CA TYR A 264 -1.14 -28.12 -2.27
C TYR A 264 -1.85 -27.21 -3.27
N PHE A 265 -1.84 -27.61 -4.54
CA PHE A 265 -2.30 -26.80 -5.66
C PHE A 265 -3.05 -27.65 -6.69
N LYS A 266 -4.24 -27.18 -7.05
CA LYS A 266 -5.02 -27.70 -8.18
C LYS A 266 -4.97 -26.72 -9.35
N THR A 267 -4.50 -27.15 -10.51
CA THR A 267 -4.50 -26.29 -11.72
C THR A 267 -5.93 -26.07 -12.21
N THR A 268 -6.31 -24.81 -12.43
CA THR A 268 -7.63 -24.43 -12.94
C THR A 268 -7.58 -23.82 -14.34
N GLY A 269 -6.39 -23.47 -14.83
CA GLY A 269 -6.18 -23.02 -16.21
C GLY A 269 -4.70 -22.98 -16.61
N GLY A 270 -4.43 -23.13 -17.91
CA GLY A 270 -3.07 -23.21 -18.45
C GLY A 270 -2.42 -24.60 -18.27
N THR A 271 -1.10 -24.67 -18.43
CA THR A 271 -0.34 -25.92 -18.30
C THR A 271 -0.08 -26.23 -16.83
N ALA A 272 -0.47 -27.40 -16.34
CA ALA A 272 -0.20 -27.83 -14.96
C ALA A 272 1.31 -27.86 -14.65
N PRO A 273 1.74 -27.48 -13.43
CA PRO A 273 3.12 -27.65 -12.97
C PRO A 273 3.42 -29.14 -12.73
N ALA A 274 4.70 -29.52 -12.87
CA ALA A 274 5.17 -30.88 -12.60
C ALA A 274 6.10 -30.90 -11.39
N GLU A 275 7.14 -30.07 -11.40
CA GLU A 275 8.19 -30.01 -10.36
C GLU A 275 8.19 -28.66 -9.63
N ASP A 276 7.92 -27.56 -10.35
CA ASP A 276 7.90 -26.21 -9.79
C ASP A 276 6.67 -25.42 -10.31
N LEU A 277 6.11 -24.55 -9.45
CA LEU A 277 5.00 -23.69 -9.87
C LEU A 277 5.33 -22.81 -11.07
N LEU A 278 6.61 -22.48 -11.31
CA LEU A 278 7.06 -21.67 -12.44
C LEU A 278 7.68 -22.52 -13.59
N ASP A 279 7.38 -23.82 -13.67
CA ASP A 279 7.86 -24.68 -14.75
C ASP A 279 7.61 -24.08 -16.15
N GLY A 280 8.62 -24.12 -17.01
CA GLY A 280 8.54 -23.61 -18.38
C GLY A 280 8.41 -22.08 -18.48
N ILE A 281 8.84 -21.34 -17.45
CA ILE A 281 9.01 -19.89 -17.43
C ILE A 281 10.50 -19.59 -17.24
N ASP A 282 11.07 -18.77 -18.13
CA ASP A 282 12.43 -18.24 -17.94
C ASP A 282 12.40 -17.16 -16.86
N GLN A 283 13.15 -17.38 -15.79
CA GLN A 283 13.24 -16.50 -14.62
C GLN A 283 14.56 -15.71 -14.59
N THR A 284 15.33 -15.76 -15.67
CA THR A 284 16.67 -15.16 -15.78
C THR A 284 16.65 -13.95 -16.72
N TRP A 285 17.80 -13.28 -16.82
CA TRP A 285 18.00 -12.19 -17.77
C TRP A 285 17.89 -12.61 -19.24
N SER A 286 17.87 -13.91 -19.56
CA SER A 286 17.73 -14.40 -20.94
C SER A 286 16.39 -14.00 -21.58
N ARG A 287 15.36 -13.70 -20.77
CA ARG A 287 14.07 -13.17 -21.25
C ARG A 287 14.11 -11.69 -21.65
N VAL A 288 15.23 -11.00 -21.46
CA VAL A 288 15.43 -9.59 -21.81
C VAL A 288 16.53 -9.48 -22.88
N PRO A 289 16.21 -9.03 -24.11
CA PRO A 289 17.19 -8.87 -25.17
C PRO A 289 18.34 -7.93 -24.77
N GLY A 290 19.59 -8.34 -25.01
CA GLY A 290 20.78 -7.53 -24.73
C GLY A 290 21.24 -7.52 -23.27
N ALA A 291 20.68 -8.39 -22.41
CA ALA A 291 20.98 -8.43 -20.98
C ALA A 291 22.03 -9.49 -20.59
N GLU A 292 22.83 -10.00 -21.53
CA GLU A 292 23.75 -11.12 -21.34
C GLU A 292 24.77 -10.84 -20.22
N ASN A 293 25.24 -9.60 -20.12
CA ASN A 293 26.25 -9.20 -19.13
C ASN A 293 25.65 -8.78 -17.77
N VAL A 294 24.32 -8.56 -17.69
CA VAL A 294 23.68 -8.08 -16.46
C VAL A 294 23.79 -9.12 -15.35
N ALA A 295 23.52 -10.38 -15.67
CA ALA A 295 23.60 -11.48 -14.71
C ALA A 295 25.01 -11.64 -14.13
N GLN A 296 26.03 -11.51 -14.98
CA GLN A 296 27.44 -11.57 -14.58
C GLN A 296 27.80 -10.42 -13.64
N GLN A 297 27.36 -9.20 -13.94
CA GLN A 297 27.62 -8.03 -13.11
C GLN A 297 26.92 -8.13 -11.75
N VAL A 298 25.69 -8.62 -11.69
CA VAL A 298 25.00 -8.88 -10.41
C VAL A 298 25.76 -9.93 -9.59
N ASN A 299 26.23 -11.01 -10.21
CA ASN A 299 27.01 -12.04 -9.53
C ASN A 299 28.34 -11.48 -9.00
N ALA A 300 29.01 -10.62 -9.76
CA ALA A 300 30.24 -9.95 -9.31
C ALA A 300 30.00 -9.02 -8.11
N VAL A 301 28.91 -8.22 -8.14
CA VAL A 301 28.50 -7.39 -7.00
C VAL A 301 28.20 -8.26 -5.77
N SER A 302 27.47 -9.37 -5.96
CA SER A 302 27.15 -10.29 -4.87
C SER A 302 28.41 -10.94 -4.28
N ALA A 303 29.34 -11.41 -5.11
CA ALA A 303 30.58 -12.03 -4.66
C ALA A 303 31.51 -11.05 -3.92
N GLY A 304 31.47 -9.77 -4.29
CA GLY A 304 32.26 -8.70 -3.66
C GLY A 304 31.57 -7.98 -2.50
N PHE A 305 30.37 -8.40 -2.09
CA PHE A 305 29.61 -7.70 -1.05
C PHE A 305 30.26 -7.87 0.34
N ASP A 306 30.57 -6.74 0.98
CA ASP A 306 31.12 -6.68 2.34
C ASP A 306 30.02 -6.30 3.33
N PHE A 307 29.64 -7.23 4.21
CA PHE A 307 28.54 -7.03 5.17
C PHE A 307 28.80 -5.90 6.18
N MET A 308 30.06 -5.57 6.43
CA MET A 308 30.44 -4.47 7.33
C MET A 308 30.64 -3.15 6.56
N HIS A 309 30.82 -3.23 5.24
CA HIS A 309 31.07 -2.09 4.36
C HIS A 309 30.23 -2.15 3.08
N PRO A 310 28.88 -2.09 3.18
CA PRO A 310 28.02 -2.16 2.00
C PRO A 310 28.27 -0.99 1.02
N GLU A 311 28.82 0.13 1.49
CA GLU A 311 29.19 1.28 0.66
C GLU A 311 30.20 0.93 -0.43
N LYS A 312 31.04 -0.10 -0.23
CA LYS A 312 32.00 -0.58 -1.24
C LYS A 312 31.30 -1.11 -2.50
N SER A 313 30.04 -1.53 -2.39
CA SER A 313 29.26 -2.05 -3.52
C SER A 313 28.65 -0.95 -4.38
N VAL A 314 28.58 0.30 -3.89
CA VAL A 314 27.80 1.37 -4.51
C VAL A 314 28.31 1.71 -5.91
N LYS A 315 29.62 1.84 -6.10
CA LYS A 315 30.20 2.10 -7.43
C LYS A 315 29.83 1.00 -8.44
N ALA A 316 29.92 -0.27 -8.03
CA ALA A 316 29.58 -1.39 -8.90
C ALA A 316 28.06 -1.48 -9.19
N LEU A 317 27.22 -1.09 -8.23
CA LEU A 317 25.78 -0.96 -8.41
C LEU A 317 25.41 0.20 -9.35
N VAL A 318 26.14 1.32 -9.31
CA VAL A 318 25.95 2.43 -10.26
C VAL A 318 26.28 1.99 -11.69
N GLU A 319 27.38 1.24 -11.89
CA GLU A 319 27.69 0.67 -13.21
C GLU A 319 26.65 -0.35 -13.66
N LEU A 320 26.15 -1.19 -12.74
CA LEU A 320 25.03 -2.09 -13.02
C LEU A 320 23.76 -1.34 -13.43
N TYR A 321 23.44 -0.24 -12.74
CA TYR A 321 22.29 0.60 -13.09
C TYR A 321 22.42 1.15 -14.51
N LYS A 322 23.60 1.68 -14.88
CA LYS A 322 23.87 2.16 -16.25
C LYS A 322 23.70 1.05 -17.28
N LEU A 323 24.19 -0.16 -16.99
CA LEU A 323 24.05 -1.32 -17.86
C LEU A 323 22.57 -1.69 -18.09
N ILE A 324 21.77 -1.74 -17.02
CA ILE A 324 20.32 -2.00 -17.12
C ILE A 324 19.63 -0.85 -17.86
N ALA A 325 20.04 0.40 -17.63
CA ALA A 325 19.43 1.57 -18.24
C ALA A 325 19.61 1.60 -19.77
N ALA A 326 20.71 1.03 -20.26
CA ALA A 326 21.03 0.88 -21.67
C ALA A 326 20.24 -0.22 -22.40
N LEU A 327 19.54 -1.10 -21.66
CA LEU A 327 18.67 -2.11 -22.25
C LEU A 327 17.46 -1.47 -22.96
N PRO A 328 16.83 -2.17 -23.92
CA PRO A 328 15.58 -1.74 -24.51
C PRO A 328 14.51 -1.46 -23.46
N GLU A 329 13.64 -0.49 -23.73
CA GLU A 329 12.51 -0.20 -22.83
C GLU A 329 11.63 -1.44 -22.67
N GLY A 330 11.34 -1.80 -21.43
CA GLY A 330 10.61 -3.01 -21.12
C GLY A 330 10.26 -3.12 -19.65
N TYR A 331 9.31 -4.01 -19.36
CA TYR A 331 8.79 -4.21 -18.01
C TYR A 331 9.91 -4.55 -17.00
N TRP A 332 10.75 -5.54 -17.31
CA TRP A 332 11.83 -5.97 -16.40
C TRP A 332 12.93 -4.93 -16.25
N ARG A 333 13.30 -4.19 -17.32
CA ARG A 333 14.22 -3.04 -17.22
C ARG A 333 13.71 -2.04 -16.19
N THR A 334 12.46 -1.60 -16.30
CA THR A 334 11.87 -0.61 -15.38
C THR A 334 11.87 -1.11 -13.93
N LYS A 335 11.49 -2.37 -13.70
CA LYS A 335 11.48 -2.96 -12.35
C LYS A 335 12.88 -3.07 -11.76
N LYS A 336 13.85 -3.57 -12.54
CA LYS A 336 15.22 -3.78 -12.08
C LYS A 336 16.00 -2.48 -11.91
N LEU A 337 15.70 -1.42 -12.67
CA LEU A 337 16.22 -0.08 -12.40
C LEU A 337 15.76 0.45 -11.05
N ALA A 338 14.46 0.35 -10.75
CA ALA A 338 13.94 0.78 -9.46
C ALA A 338 14.56 -0.01 -8.29
N GLU A 339 14.63 -1.35 -8.39
CA GLU A 339 15.28 -2.20 -7.38
C GLU A 339 16.77 -1.85 -7.19
N THR A 340 17.51 -1.62 -8.30
CA THR A 340 18.93 -1.25 -8.25
C THR A 340 19.13 0.14 -7.64
N GLN A 341 18.27 1.10 -7.94
CA GLN A 341 18.32 2.44 -7.34
C GLN A 341 18.06 2.40 -5.83
N THR A 342 17.10 1.60 -5.36
CA THR A 342 16.89 1.38 -3.93
C THR A 342 18.11 0.74 -3.27
N LEU A 343 18.75 -0.23 -3.93
CA LEU A 343 20.01 -0.81 -3.43
C LEU A 343 21.14 0.23 -3.33
N ILE A 344 21.27 1.12 -4.32
CA ILE A 344 22.26 2.21 -4.27
C ILE A 344 21.99 3.13 -3.07
N GLU A 345 20.74 3.50 -2.82
CA GLU A 345 20.34 4.29 -1.65
C GLU A 345 20.74 3.59 -0.34
N GLN A 346 20.35 2.32 -0.19
CA GLN A 346 20.54 1.54 1.04
C GLN A 346 22.02 1.23 1.29
N CYS A 347 22.75 0.74 0.28
CA CYS A 347 24.18 0.46 0.39
C CYS A 347 25.03 1.71 0.61
N SER A 348 24.57 2.89 0.14
CA SER A 348 25.25 4.15 0.43
C SER A 348 25.10 4.60 1.88
N GLY A 349 24.17 3.99 2.64
CA GLY A 349 23.80 4.47 3.97
C GLY A 349 23.17 5.86 3.93
N LEU A 350 22.58 6.26 2.79
CA LEU A 350 21.90 7.54 2.68
C LEU A 350 20.65 7.52 3.57
N PHE A 351 20.42 8.65 4.22
CA PHE A 351 19.18 8.97 4.91
C PHE A 351 18.67 10.27 4.32
N MET A 352 17.44 10.25 3.82
CA MET A 352 16.78 11.37 3.16
C MET A 352 15.37 11.48 3.73
N ASP A 353 15.09 12.58 4.41
CA ASP A 353 13.83 12.78 5.12
C ASP A 353 13.24 14.16 4.82
N ALA A 354 11.92 14.22 4.77
CA ALA A 354 11.14 15.43 4.56
C ALA A 354 9.93 15.42 5.48
N THR A 355 9.94 16.29 6.48
CA THR A 355 9.00 16.17 7.61
C THR A 355 8.44 17.51 8.03
N THR A 356 7.27 17.47 8.65
CA THR A 356 6.66 18.61 9.35
C THR A 356 6.32 18.22 10.78
N SER A 357 6.23 19.22 11.67
CA SER A 357 5.70 19.09 13.03
C SER A 357 4.19 19.31 13.11
N GLU A 358 3.53 19.56 11.98
CA GLU A 358 2.09 19.80 11.88
C GLU A 358 1.41 18.55 11.30
N VAL A 359 0.33 18.08 11.92
CA VAL A 359 -0.43 16.91 11.46
C VAL A 359 -1.07 17.17 10.09
N SER A 360 -1.53 18.40 9.89
CA SER A 360 -2.28 18.81 8.70
C SER A 360 -2.00 20.27 8.35
N VAL A 361 -2.29 20.66 7.11
CA VAL A 361 -2.29 22.05 6.65
C VAL A 361 -3.56 22.37 5.88
N ALA A 362 -4.15 23.54 6.13
CA ALA A 362 -5.30 24.01 5.37
C ALA A 362 -4.87 24.61 4.02
N GLN A 363 -5.73 24.46 3.01
CA GLN A 363 -5.67 25.28 1.80
C GLN A 363 -5.60 26.77 2.16
N THR A 364 -4.85 27.53 1.38
CA THR A 364 -4.51 28.96 1.55
C THR A 364 -3.66 29.30 2.78
N ASP A 365 -3.12 28.28 3.47
CA ASP A 365 -2.14 28.44 4.54
C ASP A 365 -0.74 28.02 4.07
N SER A 366 0.21 27.84 4.97
CA SER A 366 1.56 27.41 4.65
C SER A 366 2.12 26.42 5.66
N ALA A 367 2.73 25.36 5.16
CA ALA A 367 3.36 24.33 5.97
C ALA A 367 4.87 24.56 6.08
N LYS A 368 5.45 24.33 7.27
CA LYS A 368 6.91 24.28 7.43
C LYS A 368 7.42 22.86 7.19
N ILE A 369 8.24 22.68 6.16
CA ILE A 369 8.88 21.40 5.83
C ILE A 369 10.35 21.47 6.20
N ILE A 370 10.82 20.47 6.96
CA ILE A 370 12.20 20.27 7.37
C ILE A 370 12.78 19.15 6.51
N PHE A 371 13.90 19.43 5.86
CA PHE A 371 14.64 18.46 5.06
C PHE A 371 15.88 18.01 5.83
N VAL A 372 16.13 16.70 5.84
CA VAL A 372 17.31 16.11 6.48
C VAL A 372 17.98 15.16 5.51
N PHE A 373 19.26 15.41 5.23
CA PHE A 373 20.13 14.53 4.46
C PHE A 373 21.32 14.08 5.30
N ASN A 374 21.62 12.79 5.30
CA ASN A 374 22.83 12.25 5.92
C ASN A 374 23.41 11.14 5.06
N ASN A 375 24.71 11.25 4.77
CA ASN A 375 25.49 10.21 4.12
C ASN A 375 26.27 9.42 5.17
N ARG A 376 25.65 8.40 5.78
CA ARG A 376 26.20 7.76 6.99
C ARG A 376 27.53 7.05 6.74
N LEU A 377 27.69 6.44 5.55
CA LEU A 377 28.87 5.63 5.23
C LEU A 377 29.94 6.41 4.44
N GLY A 378 29.57 7.53 3.82
CA GLY A 378 30.51 8.44 3.18
C GLY A 378 30.80 8.12 1.71
N THR A 379 29.81 7.61 0.96
CA THR A 379 29.94 7.48 -0.51
C THR A 379 30.12 8.84 -1.16
N ASN A 380 30.70 8.89 -2.37
CA ASN A 380 30.83 10.15 -3.08
C ASN A 380 29.46 10.63 -3.58
N THR A 381 28.77 11.42 -2.75
CA THR A 381 27.40 11.88 -2.99
C THR A 381 27.29 13.40 -2.89
N MET A 382 26.71 14.03 -3.90
CA MET A 382 26.43 15.46 -3.96
C MET A 382 24.94 15.72 -4.17
N LEU A 383 24.34 16.56 -3.32
CA LEU A 383 23.02 17.11 -3.58
C LEU A 383 23.11 18.14 -4.70
N LYS A 384 22.37 17.87 -5.79
CA LYS A 384 22.33 18.69 -7.01
C LYS A 384 21.07 19.52 -7.12
N HIS A 385 19.93 18.95 -6.73
CA HIS A 385 18.64 19.60 -6.90
C HIS A 385 17.63 19.09 -5.88
N LEU A 386 16.77 19.97 -5.40
CA LEU A 386 15.60 19.63 -4.60
C LEU A 386 14.40 20.46 -5.04
N SER A 387 13.27 19.81 -5.26
CA SER A 387 12.00 20.48 -5.51
C SER A 387 10.86 19.87 -4.72
N VAL A 388 9.98 20.74 -4.21
CA VAL A 388 8.67 20.42 -3.66
C VAL A 388 7.77 21.63 -3.86
N ASP A 389 6.65 21.45 -4.52
CA ASP A 389 5.57 22.42 -4.77
C ASP A 389 5.88 23.88 -4.44
N GLY A 390 6.22 24.67 -5.47
CA GLY A 390 6.56 26.09 -5.33
C GLY A 390 7.99 26.35 -4.83
N PHE A 391 8.70 25.34 -4.34
CA PHE A 391 10.14 25.39 -4.07
C PHE A 391 10.90 24.52 -5.07
N ASP A 392 11.86 25.12 -5.77
CA ASP A 392 12.75 24.46 -6.71
C ASP A 392 14.14 25.12 -6.57
N SER A 393 15.15 24.34 -6.21
CA SER A 393 16.48 24.88 -5.96
C SER A 393 17.60 23.92 -6.37
N SER A 394 18.65 24.50 -6.95
CA SER A 394 19.87 23.79 -7.30
C SER A 394 20.92 23.94 -6.21
N PHE A 395 21.71 22.89 -6.02
CA PHE A 395 22.73 22.77 -4.98
C PHE A 395 24.05 22.31 -5.60
N THR A 396 25.15 22.67 -4.96
CA THR A 396 26.47 22.07 -5.20
C THR A 396 27.03 21.59 -3.86
N GLN A 397 26.19 20.86 -3.11
CA GLN A 397 26.46 20.50 -1.73
C GLN A 397 26.95 19.05 -1.64
N LEU A 398 28.23 18.87 -1.33
CA LEU A 398 28.77 17.54 -1.01
C LEU A 398 28.21 17.05 0.33
N LEU A 399 27.71 15.82 0.37
CA LEU A 399 27.23 15.20 1.60
C LEU A 399 28.38 14.50 2.32
N GLY A 400 28.88 15.12 3.39
CA GLY A 400 29.97 14.58 4.19
C GLY A 400 29.59 13.32 4.97
N LYS A 401 30.57 12.44 5.20
CA LYS A 401 30.39 11.20 5.97
C LYS A 401 29.81 11.48 7.36
N ASN A 402 28.66 10.88 7.65
CA ASN A 402 27.92 10.96 8.89
C ASN A 402 27.68 12.39 9.40
N LYS A 403 27.42 13.34 8.48
CA LYS A 403 27.07 14.72 8.81
C LYS A 403 25.67 15.02 8.31
N ASN A 404 24.84 15.58 9.19
CA ASN A 404 23.51 16.05 8.83
C ASN A 404 23.63 17.35 8.03
N LEU A 405 22.99 17.39 6.88
CA LEU A 405 22.57 18.61 6.21
C LEU A 405 21.08 18.82 6.51
N VAL A 406 20.78 19.87 7.26
CA VAL A 406 19.41 20.21 7.68
C VAL A 406 19.08 21.62 7.24
N PHE A 407 17.92 21.78 6.63
CA PHE A 407 17.34 23.10 6.36
C PHE A 407 15.82 22.97 6.30
N ASP A 408 15.12 24.09 6.42
CA ASP A 408 13.67 24.13 6.32
C ASP A 408 13.20 25.09 5.23
N LYS A 409 11.97 24.89 4.77
CA LYS A 409 11.23 25.83 3.92
C LYS A 409 9.77 25.86 4.30
N LYS A 410 9.21 27.07 4.26
CA LYS A 410 7.78 27.29 4.37
C LYS A 410 7.17 27.23 2.97
N ILE A 411 6.22 26.32 2.78
CA ILE A 411 5.58 26.05 1.49
C ILE A 411 4.12 26.51 1.57
N TYR A 412 3.72 27.38 0.65
CA TYR A 412 2.33 27.84 0.53
C TYR A 412 1.46 26.76 -0.12
N VAL A 413 0.27 26.56 0.45
CA VAL A 413 -0.71 25.57 -0.03
C VAL A 413 -1.81 26.31 -0.77
N PRO A 414 -1.85 26.30 -2.11
CA PRO A 414 -2.86 27.04 -2.86
C PRO A 414 -4.27 26.44 -2.66
N ALA A 415 -5.30 27.27 -2.86
CA ALA A 415 -6.70 26.82 -2.80
C ALA A 415 -7.03 25.73 -3.83
N SER A 416 -6.30 25.67 -4.93
CA SER A 416 -6.44 24.66 -5.98
C SER A 416 -5.80 23.31 -5.64
N ARG A 417 -5.04 23.22 -4.55
CA ARG A 417 -4.42 21.95 -4.15
C ARG A 417 -5.51 20.96 -3.76
N PRO A 418 -5.51 19.72 -4.27
CA PRO A 418 -6.43 18.69 -3.82
C PRO A 418 -6.35 18.47 -2.31
N ILE A 419 -7.50 18.23 -1.69
CA ILE A 419 -7.55 17.78 -0.30
C ILE A 419 -7.07 16.32 -0.22
N THR A 420 -6.55 15.94 0.94
CA THR A 420 -6.03 14.58 1.13
C THR A 420 -7.13 13.69 1.67
N GLU A 421 -7.65 12.84 0.82
CA GLU A 421 -8.62 11.82 1.16
C GLU A 421 -8.36 10.54 0.36
N PRO A 422 -8.82 9.36 0.82
CA PRO A 422 -8.71 8.14 0.06
C PRO A 422 -9.39 8.26 -1.30
N TYR A 423 -8.65 7.99 -2.38
CA TYR A 423 -9.12 8.20 -3.75
C TYR A 423 -10.41 7.43 -4.11
N TRP A 424 -10.71 6.37 -3.36
CA TRP A 424 -11.93 5.57 -3.55
C TRP A 424 -13.15 6.12 -2.80
N LEU A 425 -12.97 7.16 -2.00
CA LEU A 425 -14.03 7.89 -1.29
C LEU A 425 -14.32 9.27 -1.90
N GLU A 426 -13.52 9.71 -2.89
CA GLU A 426 -13.72 10.98 -3.61
C GLU A 426 -15.11 11.06 -4.27
N GLU A 427 -15.60 9.93 -4.79
CA GLU A 427 -16.92 9.82 -5.39
C GLU A 427 -17.88 9.06 -4.49
N LYS A 428 -19.17 9.41 -4.56
CA LYS A 428 -20.23 8.69 -3.84
C LYS A 428 -20.20 7.21 -4.20
N MET A 429 -20.14 6.35 -3.18
CA MET A 429 -20.14 4.89 -3.32
C MET A 429 -21.50 4.33 -3.77
N GLU A 430 -21.48 3.21 -4.48
CA GLU A 430 -22.65 2.36 -4.74
C GLU A 430 -22.78 1.25 -3.68
N THR A 431 -23.90 0.52 -3.64
CA THR A 431 -24.12 -0.49 -2.57
C THR A 431 -23.02 -1.54 -2.44
N GLY A 432 -22.37 -1.94 -3.54
CA GLY A 432 -21.34 -2.99 -3.52
C GLY A 432 -19.97 -2.58 -4.04
N TYR A 433 -19.73 -1.30 -4.37
CA TYR A 433 -18.43 -0.87 -4.85
C TYR A 433 -18.19 0.64 -4.75
N TYR A 434 -16.91 1.01 -4.67
CA TYR A 434 -16.44 2.38 -4.75
C TYR A 434 -16.42 2.88 -6.20
N ASN A 435 -16.90 4.11 -6.42
CA ASN A 435 -16.79 4.76 -7.71
C ASN A 435 -15.37 5.34 -7.86
N VAL A 436 -14.57 4.72 -8.73
CA VAL A 436 -13.21 5.18 -9.05
C VAL A 436 -13.15 5.52 -10.52
N LEU A 437 -13.10 6.81 -10.85
CA LEU A 437 -13.11 7.30 -12.23
C LEU A 437 -11.74 7.14 -12.91
N ASN A 438 -10.65 7.28 -12.15
CA ASN A 438 -9.30 7.13 -12.68
C ASN A 438 -8.84 5.66 -12.65
N LEU A 439 -8.86 5.01 -13.80
CA LEU A 439 -8.40 3.62 -13.97
C LEU A 439 -7.00 3.36 -13.38
N GLN A 440 -6.07 4.32 -13.46
CA GLN A 440 -4.71 4.11 -12.98
C GLN A 440 -4.59 3.96 -11.46
N LYS A 441 -5.61 4.46 -10.72
CA LYS A 441 -5.74 4.30 -9.26
C LYS A 441 -6.22 2.91 -8.86
N ILE A 442 -6.82 2.15 -9.76
CA ILE A 442 -7.28 0.79 -9.47
C ILE A 442 -6.07 -0.12 -9.26
N GLY A 443 -6.12 -0.93 -8.21
CA GLY A 443 -5.00 -1.71 -7.71
C GLY A 443 -4.06 -0.93 -6.77
N GLN A 444 -4.18 0.39 -6.64
CA GLN A 444 -3.33 1.15 -5.71
C GLN A 444 -3.76 0.84 -4.25
N PRO A 445 -2.82 0.50 -3.36
CA PRO A 445 -3.22 0.05 -2.02
C PRO A 445 -3.41 1.16 -1.00
N ASP A 446 -2.82 2.34 -1.22
CA ASP A 446 -2.83 3.45 -0.27
C ASP A 446 -3.09 4.79 -0.98
N VAL A 447 -3.35 5.84 -0.22
CA VAL A 447 -3.55 7.21 -0.72
C VAL A 447 -2.22 7.79 -1.21
N ASP A 448 -2.26 8.65 -2.24
CA ASP A 448 -1.07 9.40 -2.64
C ASP A 448 -0.61 10.32 -1.50
N PRO A 449 0.70 10.50 -1.31
CA PRO A 449 1.19 11.47 -0.35
C PRO A 449 0.77 12.87 -0.79
N SER A 450 0.32 13.67 0.18
CA SER A 450 -0.10 15.05 -0.09
C SER A 450 1.00 15.83 -0.79
N PHE A 451 2.24 15.75 -0.29
CA PHE A 451 3.41 16.36 -0.91
C PHE A 451 4.48 15.30 -1.13
N GLU A 452 5.18 15.40 -2.25
CA GLU A 452 6.33 14.57 -2.58
C GLU A 452 7.51 15.47 -2.94
N ILE A 453 8.64 15.23 -2.28
CA ILE A 453 9.89 15.91 -2.61
C ILE A 453 10.62 15.11 -3.69
N LYS A 454 11.16 15.81 -4.67
CA LYS A 454 12.04 15.26 -5.69
C LYS A 454 13.47 15.72 -5.40
N ILE A 455 14.37 14.77 -5.20
CA ILE A 455 15.76 14.99 -4.84
C ILE A 455 16.63 14.44 -5.98
N THR A 456 17.49 15.28 -6.54
CA THR A 456 18.54 14.81 -7.46
C THR A 456 19.87 14.76 -6.72
N LEU A 457 20.44 13.56 -6.62
CA LEU A 457 21.77 13.32 -6.07
C LEU A 457 22.70 12.81 -7.17
N ASN A 458 23.90 13.36 -7.26
CA ASN A 458 25.00 12.73 -7.99
C ASN A 458 25.68 11.75 -7.05
N ILE A 459 25.65 10.45 -7.35
CA ILE A 459 26.25 9.36 -6.56
C ILE A 459 27.27 8.65 -7.43
N GLU A 460 28.53 8.64 -7.01
CA GLU A 460 29.66 8.04 -7.76
C GLU A 460 29.71 8.50 -9.23
N GLY A 461 29.39 9.77 -9.48
CA GLY A 461 29.44 10.38 -10.80
C GLY A 461 28.19 10.18 -11.67
N TYR A 462 27.10 9.60 -11.16
CA TYR A 462 25.84 9.44 -11.88
C TYR A 462 24.66 10.09 -11.14
N ASP A 463 23.75 10.74 -11.88
CA ASP A 463 22.61 11.43 -11.30
C ASP A 463 21.42 10.49 -11.09
N PHE A 464 20.93 10.44 -9.86
CA PHE A 464 19.73 9.71 -9.45
C PHE A 464 18.67 10.67 -8.95
N VAL A 465 17.41 10.38 -9.31
CA VAL A 465 16.24 11.12 -8.85
C VAL A 465 15.47 10.27 -7.85
N PHE A 466 15.46 10.70 -6.58
CA PHE A 466 14.69 10.09 -5.52
C PHE A 466 13.40 10.88 -5.27
N ARG A 467 12.35 10.15 -4.89
CA ARG A 467 11.05 10.70 -4.50
C ARG A 467 10.77 10.27 -3.07
N LYS A 468 10.45 11.22 -2.19
CA LYS A 468 10.12 10.96 -0.79
C LYS A 468 8.85 11.72 -0.39
N PRO A 469 7.87 11.08 0.27
CA PRO A 469 6.69 11.77 0.76
C PRO A 469 7.06 12.70 1.92
N VAL A 470 6.38 13.83 2.03
CA VAL A 470 6.43 14.66 3.23
C VAL A 470 5.52 14.06 4.29
N LYS A 471 6.02 13.89 5.51
CA LYS A 471 5.31 13.23 6.60
C LYS A 471 5.24 14.09 7.85
N TYR A 472 4.16 13.93 8.62
CA TYR A 472 4.12 14.43 9.99
C TYR A 472 5.04 13.55 10.84
N LYS A 473 5.98 14.16 11.56
CA LYS A 473 6.94 13.46 12.41
C LYS A 473 6.85 13.98 13.84
N PHE A 474 6.74 13.05 14.78
CA PHE A 474 6.74 13.36 16.22
C PHE A 474 7.42 12.26 17.02
N THR A 475 7.66 12.52 18.30
CA THR A 475 8.24 11.54 19.23
C THR A 475 7.21 11.22 20.31
N ASP A 476 6.80 9.95 20.36
CA ASP A 476 6.01 9.40 21.44
C ASP A 476 6.96 8.89 22.55
N PRO A 477 6.72 9.23 23.84
CA PRO A 477 7.62 8.82 24.93
C PRO A 477 7.80 7.31 25.12
N VAL A 478 6.85 6.50 24.64
CA VAL A 478 6.86 5.03 24.77
C VAL A 478 7.33 4.36 23.48
N LYS A 479 6.88 4.87 22.33
CA LYS A 479 7.12 4.26 21.02
C LYS A 479 8.32 4.84 20.27
N GLY A 480 8.84 5.98 20.72
CA GLY A 480 9.92 6.70 20.07
C GLY A 480 9.45 7.51 18.86
N GLU A 481 10.27 7.55 17.83
CA GLU A 481 10.03 8.33 16.61
C GLU A 481 8.90 7.72 15.77
N LEU A 482 7.88 8.53 15.47
CA LEU A 482 6.69 8.14 14.73
C LEU A 482 6.46 9.07 13.53
N TYR A 483 5.92 8.48 12.46
CA TYR A 483 5.64 9.15 11.20
C TYR A 483 4.25 8.84 10.68
N GLU A 484 3.47 9.88 10.43
CA GLU A 484 2.11 9.78 9.91
C GLU A 484 1.99 10.55 8.58
N PRO A 485 0.99 10.22 7.74
CA PRO A 485 0.70 11.01 6.56
C PRO A 485 0.46 12.47 6.93
N PHE A 486 1.15 13.38 6.24
CA PHE A 486 0.83 14.80 6.33
C PHE A 486 -0.35 15.10 5.39
N VAL A 487 -1.44 15.67 5.91
CA VAL A 487 -2.70 15.81 5.15
C VAL A 487 -3.06 17.27 4.84
N VAL A 488 -3.69 17.48 3.68
CA VAL A 488 -4.23 18.78 3.26
C VAL A 488 -5.71 18.81 3.52
N LEU A 489 -6.17 19.80 4.28
CA LEU A 489 -7.58 20.01 4.62
C LEU A 489 -8.15 21.20 3.84
N PRO A 490 -9.47 21.23 3.58
CA PRO A 490 -10.10 22.45 3.09
C PRO A 490 -9.95 23.55 4.14
N ALA A 491 -9.97 24.82 3.72
CA ALA A 491 -9.84 25.96 4.62
C ALA A 491 -10.90 25.96 5.74
N TYR A 492 -12.09 25.46 5.43
CA TYR A 492 -13.22 25.37 6.35
C TYR A 492 -13.97 24.05 6.16
N THR A 493 -14.52 23.50 7.24
CA THR A 493 -15.40 22.33 7.23
C THR A 493 -16.75 22.66 7.86
N LEU A 494 -17.82 22.09 7.31
CA LEU A 494 -19.16 22.14 7.87
C LEU A 494 -19.56 20.72 8.26
N ARG A 495 -19.89 20.53 9.54
CA ARG A 495 -20.49 19.29 10.04
C ARG A 495 -21.96 19.52 10.36
N ILE A 496 -22.81 18.55 10.02
CA ILE A 496 -24.23 18.55 10.34
C ILE A 496 -24.49 17.36 11.27
N SER A 497 -25.23 17.54 12.37
CA SER A 497 -25.56 16.47 13.32
C SER A 497 -27.05 16.46 13.65
N PRO A 498 -27.72 15.30 13.74
CA PRO A 498 -27.16 13.96 13.49
C PRO A 498 -26.96 13.70 11.98
N ASP A 499 -26.02 12.81 11.66
CA ASP A 499 -25.67 12.45 10.27
C ASP A 499 -26.81 11.69 9.55
N ILE A 500 -27.71 11.05 10.32
CA ILE A 500 -28.91 10.35 9.82
C ILE A 500 -30.12 10.77 10.66
N ILE A 501 -31.22 11.05 9.98
CA ILE A 501 -32.50 11.41 10.58
C ILE A 501 -33.55 10.40 10.10
N ILE A 502 -34.22 9.73 11.05
CA ILE A 502 -35.35 8.83 10.75
C ILE A 502 -36.56 9.33 11.55
N GLY A 503 -37.62 9.74 10.85
CA GLY A 503 -38.92 10.04 11.43
C GLY A 503 -39.84 10.76 10.44
N THR A 504 -41.01 11.22 10.89
CA THR A 504 -42.03 11.78 9.99
C THR A 504 -42.30 13.28 10.13
N ASP A 505 -42.08 13.91 11.30
CA ASP A 505 -42.65 15.24 11.54
C ASP A 505 -41.84 16.15 12.50
N LYS A 506 -40.67 16.62 12.04
CA LYS A 506 -39.76 17.66 12.61
C LYS A 506 -38.50 17.11 13.28
N PHE A 507 -37.35 17.67 12.90
CA PHE A 507 -36.03 17.26 13.40
C PHE A 507 -35.18 18.48 13.68
N HIS A 508 -34.28 18.34 14.65
CA HIS A 508 -33.25 19.32 14.94
C HIS A 508 -31.96 18.91 14.25
N VAL A 509 -31.31 19.86 13.59
CA VAL A 509 -29.95 19.68 13.07
C VAL A 509 -29.05 20.77 13.62
N ASP A 510 -27.92 20.34 14.17
CA ASP A 510 -26.82 21.20 14.55
C ASP A 510 -25.88 21.35 13.37
N LYS A 511 -25.53 22.59 13.04
CA LYS A 511 -24.51 22.90 12.03
C LYS A 511 -23.27 23.44 12.74
N THR A 512 -22.14 22.76 12.62
CA THR A 512 -20.86 23.21 13.18
C THR A 512 -19.93 23.62 12.05
N PHE A 513 -19.56 24.90 12.01
CA PHE A 513 -18.54 25.41 11.10
C PHE A 513 -17.19 25.43 11.81
N THR A 514 -16.15 24.87 11.19
CA THR A 514 -14.79 24.83 11.73
C THR A 514 -13.80 25.41 10.71
N SER A 515 -12.98 26.37 11.14
CA SER A 515 -11.82 26.82 10.36
C SER A 515 -10.63 25.91 10.64
N ASN A 516 -10.01 25.39 9.58
CA ASN A 516 -8.83 24.51 9.68
C ASN A 516 -7.51 25.27 9.57
N LYS A 517 -7.54 26.61 9.43
CA LYS A 517 -6.33 27.45 9.33
C LYS A 517 -5.60 27.55 10.67
N ALA A 518 -4.27 27.63 10.63
CA ALA A 518 -3.47 27.78 11.83
C ALA A 518 -3.85 29.05 12.62
N GLY A 519 -4.10 28.90 13.92
CA GLY A 519 -4.36 30.01 14.85
C GLY A 519 -5.82 30.49 14.98
N ASN A 520 -6.77 29.95 14.21
CA ASN A 520 -8.19 30.37 14.24
C ASN A 520 -9.16 29.17 14.24
N ALA A 521 -9.07 28.29 15.23
CA ALA A 521 -10.12 27.29 15.46
C ALA A 521 -11.34 27.97 16.10
N VAL A 522 -12.18 28.61 15.29
CA VAL A 522 -13.50 29.07 15.72
C VAL A 522 -14.52 28.01 15.32
N SER A 523 -15.05 27.29 16.32
CA SER A 523 -16.21 26.43 16.14
C SER A 523 -17.47 27.25 16.47
N ALA A 524 -18.26 27.61 15.47
CA ALA A 524 -19.57 28.21 15.69
C ALA A 524 -20.63 27.13 15.48
N GLY A 525 -21.32 26.77 16.57
CA GLY A 525 -22.48 25.88 16.52
C GLY A 525 -23.75 26.68 16.26
N TYR A 526 -24.47 26.35 15.19
CA TYR A 526 -25.77 26.93 14.87
C TYR A 526 -26.84 25.85 15.02
N ALA A 527 -27.71 26.04 16.01
CA ALA A 527 -28.92 25.25 16.18
C ALA A 527 -30.00 25.80 15.23
N VAL A 528 -30.30 25.10 14.14
CA VAL A 528 -31.39 25.52 13.24
C VAL A 528 -32.70 24.86 13.70
N LYS A 529 -33.62 25.65 14.24
CA LYS A 529 -35.01 25.24 14.50
C LYS A 529 -35.87 25.42 13.25
N ASN A 530 -35.56 24.73 12.15
CA ASN A 530 -36.44 24.71 10.99
C ASN A 530 -36.97 23.30 10.75
N GLU A 531 -38.29 23.19 10.61
CA GLU A 531 -38.99 21.99 10.21
C GLU A 531 -38.68 21.72 8.72
N MET A 532 -37.78 20.78 8.42
CA MET A 532 -37.55 20.33 7.05
C MET A 532 -38.19 18.96 6.84
N ARG A 533 -39.11 18.87 5.86
CA ARG A 533 -39.54 17.59 5.29
C ARG A 533 -38.49 17.12 4.28
N LEU A 534 -37.90 15.96 4.55
CA LEU A 534 -36.90 15.32 3.69
C LEU A 534 -37.59 14.54 2.58
N THR A 535 -37.60 15.11 1.37
CA THR A 535 -37.60 14.32 0.13
C THR A 535 -36.50 14.92 -0.74
N ASP A 536 -35.40 14.18 -0.82
CA ASP A 536 -34.18 14.43 -1.58
C ASP A 536 -33.19 15.51 -1.10
N THR A 537 -31.95 15.03 -0.89
CA THR A 537 -30.65 15.69 -0.99
C THR A 537 -30.63 17.23 -0.99
N ILE A 538 -30.21 17.84 0.11
CA ILE A 538 -29.91 19.27 0.16
C ILE A 538 -28.49 19.52 -0.38
N LEU A 539 -28.42 19.94 -1.65
CA LEU A 539 -27.29 20.73 -2.17
C LEU A 539 -27.52 22.19 -1.73
N LEU A 540 -26.82 22.64 -0.69
CA LEU A 540 -26.84 24.06 -0.33
C LEU A 540 -26.02 24.85 -1.36
N GLY A 541 -26.66 25.79 -2.04
CA GLY A 541 -26.02 26.64 -3.04
C GLY A 541 -25.10 27.69 -2.40
N LYS A 542 -24.17 28.24 -3.18
CA LYS A 542 -23.20 29.30 -2.81
C LYS A 542 -23.76 30.45 -1.94
N ASN A 543 -25.07 30.74 -2.05
CA ASN A 543 -25.71 31.84 -1.32
C ASN A 543 -26.02 31.52 0.15
N GLU A 544 -26.22 30.25 0.54
CA GLU A 544 -26.53 29.89 1.93
C GLU A 544 -25.28 29.84 2.81
N ILE A 545 -24.11 29.54 2.21
CA ILE A 545 -22.79 29.69 2.84
C ILE A 545 -22.52 31.17 3.14
N ARG A 546 -22.85 32.07 2.21
CA ARG A 546 -22.68 33.52 2.38
C ARG A 546 -23.56 34.07 3.51
N THR A 547 -24.83 33.68 3.58
CA THR A 547 -25.75 34.10 4.65
C THR A 547 -25.35 33.55 6.03
N ALA A 548 -24.80 32.33 6.09
CA ALA A 548 -24.27 31.78 7.34
C ALA A 548 -23.02 32.54 7.83
N ILE A 549 -22.17 32.99 6.89
CA ILE A 549 -20.98 33.77 7.20
C ILE A 549 -21.32 35.22 7.57
N GLU A 550 -22.25 35.88 6.87
CA GLU A 550 -22.70 37.24 7.18
C GLU A 550 -23.37 37.33 8.57
N ASN A 551 -24.05 36.26 9.00
CA ASN A 551 -24.63 36.16 10.35
C ASN A 551 -23.63 35.73 11.45
N SER A 552 -22.39 35.37 11.09
CA SER A 552 -21.35 34.90 12.02
C SER A 552 -20.47 36.01 12.60
N GLY A 553 -20.59 37.25 12.09
CA GLY A 553 -19.78 38.38 12.54
C GLY A 553 -18.28 38.27 12.19
N ILE A 554 -17.90 37.34 11.30
CA ILE A 554 -16.52 37.16 10.85
C ILE A 554 -16.26 38.12 9.68
N GLU A 555 -15.46 39.17 9.91
CA GLU A 555 -14.97 40.03 8.84
C GLU A 555 -13.87 39.32 8.03
N PHE A 556 -14.02 39.30 6.71
CA PHE A 556 -12.93 38.90 5.81
C PHE A 556 -11.89 40.02 5.75
N PRO A 557 -10.58 39.74 5.82
CA PRO A 557 -9.59 40.72 5.37
C PRO A 557 -9.83 41.02 3.88
N PRO A 558 -9.68 42.28 3.44
CA PRO A 558 -9.93 42.66 2.05
C PRO A 558 -9.06 41.84 1.10
N ALA A 559 -9.65 41.46 -0.04
CA ALA A 559 -8.96 40.74 -1.10
C ALA A 559 -7.70 41.51 -1.53
N ALA A 560 -6.56 40.83 -1.47
CA ALA A 560 -5.32 41.26 -2.11
C ALA A 560 -5.08 40.40 -3.36
#